data_AF-A0A3M1SH53-F1
#
_entry.id   AF-A0A3M1SH53-F1
#
_cell.length_a   1.000
_cell.length_b   1.000
_cell.length_c   1.000
_cell.angle_alpha   90.00
_cell.angle_beta   90.00
_cell.angle_gamma   90.00
#
_symmetry.space_group_name_H-M   'P 1'
#
loop_
_entity.id
_entity.type
_entity.pdbx_description
1 polymer ?
#
loop_
_entity_poly.entity_id
_entity_poly.type
_entity_poly.pdbx_seq_one_letter_code
_entity_poly.pdbx_strand_id
1 'polypeptide(L)'
;MIKIDIPGFGSVTLEHLVSDFTGTLSEDGRLCNGVREQLEKLANSLHIHILTADTFGKARAELEGINCDIHILTGDRHDLQKDEFVKNLGPDRVIAYGNGNNDRLMLKTARI
;
A
#
# COMPACT_ATOMS: atom_id res chain seq x y z
N MET A 1 4.29 1.75 -14.73
CA MET A 1 5.53 2.05 -14.00
C MET A 1 5.73 3.56 -13.95
N ILE A 2 6.29 4.10 -12.87
CA ILE A 2 6.66 5.52 -12.72
C ILE A 2 8.20 5.64 -12.67
N LYS A 3 8.77 6.56 -13.45
CA LYS A 3 10.20 6.91 -13.40
C LYS A 3 10.33 8.37 -13.06
N ILE A 4 11.05 8.68 -11.99
CA ILE A 4 11.23 10.05 -11.51
C ILE A 4 12.64 10.22 -10.97
N ASP A 5 13.25 11.37 -11.30
CA ASP A 5 14.48 11.81 -10.66
C ASP A 5 14.13 12.77 -9.54
N ILE A 6 14.46 12.40 -8.30
CA ILE A 6 14.08 13.15 -7.11
C ILE A 6 15.31 13.94 -6.63
N PRO A 7 15.27 15.29 -6.65
CA PRO A 7 16.39 16.11 -6.21
C PRO A 7 16.84 15.75 -4.78
N GLY A 8 18.14 15.48 -4.61
CA GLY A 8 18.73 15.11 -3.32
C GLY A 8 18.52 13.65 -2.90
N PHE A 9 17.78 12.86 -3.67
CA PHE A 9 17.50 11.45 -3.38
C PHE A 9 17.99 10.52 -4.50
N GLY A 10 17.94 10.98 -5.75
CA GLY A 10 18.34 10.26 -6.94
C GLY A 10 17.17 9.68 -7.72
N SER A 11 17.49 8.97 -8.81
CA SER A 11 16.48 8.40 -9.70
C SER A 11 15.86 7.13 -9.13
N VAL A 12 14.55 7.00 -9.26
CA VAL A 12 13.79 5.81 -8.88
C VAL A 12 12.90 5.31 -10.02
N THR A 13 12.71 4.00 -10.06
CA THR A 13 11.76 3.32 -10.95
C THR A 13 10.80 2.53 -10.09
N LEU A 14 9.55 2.95 -10.06
CA LEU A 14 8.52 2.46 -9.16
C LEU A 14 7.48 1.65 -9.96
N GLU A 15 7.18 0.46 -9.48
CA GLU A 15 6.28 -0.51 -10.12
C GLU A 15 5.11 -0.86 -9.22
N HIS A 16 5.29 -0.74 -7.90
CA HIS A 16 4.32 -1.18 -6.90
C HIS A 16 3.98 -0.05 -5.93
N LEU A 17 2.70 0.05 -5.58
CA LEU A 17 2.22 0.77 -4.41
C LEU A 17 1.72 -0.27 -3.41
N VAL A 18 2.24 -0.23 -2.19
CA VAL A 18 1.80 -1.08 -1.09
C VAL A 18 1.23 -0.20 0.00
N SER A 19 -0.01 -0.44 0.43
CA SER A 19 -0.65 0.40 1.44
C SER A 19 -1.33 -0.43 2.52
N ASP A 20 -1.30 0.07 3.75
CA ASP A 20 -2.31 -0.27 4.73
C ASP A 20 -3.68 0.33 4.36
N PHE A 21 -4.77 -0.21 4.91
CA PHE A 21 -6.12 0.30 4.64
C PHE A 21 -6.64 1.24 5.74
N THR A 22 -6.78 0.76 6.98
CA THR A 22 -7.50 1.48 8.04
C THR A 22 -6.60 2.45 8.77
N GLY A 23 -6.99 3.73 8.78
CA GLY A 23 -6.16 4.82 9.30
C GLY A 23 -5.09 5.28 8.31
N THR A 24 -5.07 4.74 7.09
CA THR A 24 -4.17 5.14 6.00
C THR A 24 -4.97 5.62 4.78
N LEU A 25 -5.76 4.73 4.17
CA LEU A 25 -6.63 5.06 3.02
C LEU A 25 -8.08 5.32 3.43
N SER A 26 -8.45 4.88 4.63
CA SER A 26 -9.81 4.90 5.14
C SER A 26 -9.89 5.40 6.58
N GLU A 27 -11.03 5.98 6.91
CA GLU A 27 -11.46 6.30 8.28
C GLU A 27 -12.71 5.48 8.60
N ASP A 28 -12.74 4.79 9.74
CA ASP A 28 -13.81 3.86 10.14
C ASP A 28 -14.17 2.76 9.12
N GLY A 29 -13.18 2.42 8.28
CA GLY A 29 -13.30 1.44 7.21
C GLY A 29 -14.09 1.94 6.00
N ARG A 30 -14.18 3.26 5.79
CA ARG A 30 -14.65 3.89 4.56
C ARG A 30 -13.52 4.67 3.90
N LEU A 31 -13.38 4.57 2.58
CA LEU A 31 -12.35 5.33 1.88
C LEU A 31 -12.51 6.83 2.13
N CYS A 32 -11.39 7.51 2.41
CA CYS A 32 -11.42 8.96 2.54
C CYS A 32 -11.77 9.61 1.21
N ASN A 33 -12.38 10.81 1.27
CA ASN A 33 -12.80 11.55 0.07
C ASN A 33 -11.63 11.74 -0.91
N GLY A 34 -11.84 11.39 -2.18
CA GLY A 34 -10.84 11.51 -3.24
C GLY A 34 -9.87 10.33 -3.35
N VAL A 35 -9.81 9.42 -2.37
CA VAL A 35 -8.83 8.31 -2.39
C VAL A 35 -9.13 7.33 -3.52
N ARG A 36 -10.41 7.01 -3.77
CA ARG A 36 -10.81 6.12 -4.85
C ARG A 36 -10.29 6.62 -6.20
N GLU A 37 -10.55 7.88 -6.51
CA GLU A 37 -10.17 8.50 -7.79
C GLU A 37 -8.65 8.54 -7.95
N GLN A 38 -7.90 8.70 -6.85
CA GLN A 38 -6.44 8.66 -6.89
C GLN A 38 -5.91 7.24 -7.08
N LEU A 39 -6.47 6.24 -6.40
CA LEU A 39 -6.11 4.83 -6.60
C LEU A 39 -6.37 4.38 -8.03
N GLU A 40 -7.52 4.72 -8.61
CA GLU A 40 -7.86 4.40 -10.00
C GLU A 40 -6.88 5.04 -10.99
N LYS A 41 -6.47 6.30 -10.75
CA LYS A 41 -5.46 6.95 -11.58
C LYS A 41 -4.10 6.26 -11.46
N LEU A 42 -3.67 5.97 -10.24
CA LEU A 42 -2.39 5.32 -9.95
C LEU A 42 -2.33 3.89 -10.48
N ALA A 43 -3.45 3.15 -10.50
CA ALA A 43 -3.54 1.79 -11.02
C ALA A 43 -3.17 1.68 -12.51
N ASN A 44 -3.28 2.78 -13.27
CA ASN A 44 -2.81 2.81 -14.67
C ASN A 44 -1.28 2.76 -14.78
N SER A 45 -0.56 3.06 -13.70
CA SER A 45 0.89 3.19 -13.67
C SER A 45 1.56 2.32 -12.60
N LEU A 46 0.85 1.79 -11.62
CA LEU A 46 1.42 0.99 -10.54
C LEU A 46 0.51 -0.21 -10.27
N HIS A 47 1.11 -1.32 -9.88
CA HIS A 47 0.37 -2.42 -9.28
C HIS A 47 0.08 -2.07 -7.82
N ILE A 48 -1.19 -1.97 -7.47
CA ILE A 48 -1.63 -1.55 -6.13
C ILE A 48 -1.91 -2.78 -5.28
N HIS A 49 -1.27 -2.85 -4.11
CA HIS A 49 -1.41 -3.90 -3.12
C HIS A 49 -1.90 -3.31 -1.81
N ILE A 50 -3.05 -3.78 -1.31
CA ILE A 50 -3.61 -3.35 -0.03
C ILE A 50 -3.44 -4.46 1.00
N LEU A 51 -2.66 -4.19 2.04
CA LEU A 51 -2.37 -5.12 3.13
C LEU A 51 -3.22 -4.76 4.34
N THR A 52 -4.17 -5.61 4.72
CA THR A 52 -5.12 -5.31 5.81
C THR A 52 -5.54 -6.57 6.54
N ALA A 53 -5.94 -6.44 7.81
CA ALA A 53 -6.58 -7.54 8.54
C ALA A 53 -8.03 -7.80 8.09
N ASP A 54 -8.67 -6.77 7.49
CA ASP A 54 -10.08 -6.75 7.06
C ASP A 54 -11.08 -7.45 8.00
N THR A 55 -10.94 -7.22 9.31
CA THR A 55 -11.70 -7.94 10.34
C THR A 55 -13.22 -7.89 10.16
N PHE A 56 -13.74 -6.85 9.49
CA PHE A 56 -15.17 -6.64 9.27
C PHE A 56 -15.59 -6.72 7.80
N GLY A 57 -14.70 -7.12 6.88
CA GLY A 57 -15.00 -7.20 5.44
C GLY A 57 -15.22 -5.84 4.76
N LYS A 58 -14.96 -4.72 5.45
CA LYS A 58 -15.20 -3.37 4.95
C LYS A 58 -14.22 -2.99 3.86
N ALA A 59 -12.96 -3.43 3.95
CA ALA A 59 -11.94 -3.07 2.96
C ALA A 59 -12.31 -3.65 1.59
N ARG A 60 -12.73 -4.91 1.54
CA ARG A 60 -13.19 -5.53 0.29
C ARG A 60 -14.38 -4.81 -0.35
N ALA A 61 -15.36 -4.41 0.46
CA ALA A 61 -16.54 -3.70 -0.05
C ALA A 61 -16.16 -2.30 -0.59
N GLU A 62 -15.35 -1.55 0.14
CA GLU A 62 -14.95 -0.20 -0.25
C GLU A 62 -13.98 -0.17 -1.44
N LEU A 63 -13.16 -1.21 -1.62
CA LEU A 63 -12.21 -1.30 -2.73
C LEU A 63 -12.82 -2.02 -3.96
N GLU A 64 -14.08 -2.43 -3.89
CA GLU A 64 -14.77 -3.06 -5.02
C GLU A 64 -14.73 -2.14 -6.26
N GLY A 65 -14.40 -2.75 -7.40
CA GLY A 65 -14.25 -2.07 -8.68
C GLY A 65 -12.93 -1.30 -8.88
N ILE A 66 -12.11 -1.14 -7.84
CA ILE A 66 -10.76 -0.55 -7.97
C ILE A 66 -9.79 -1.64 -8.43
N ASN A 67 -8.94 -1.31 -9.40
CA ASN A 67 -7.89 -2.22 -9.87
C ASN A 67 -6.74 -2.29 -8.84
N CYS A 68 -6.94 -3.09 -7.79
CA CYS A 68 -5.95 -3.36 -6.75
C CYS A 68 -6.08 -4.79 -6.20
N ASP A 69 -4.96 -5.34 -5.74
CA ASP A 69 -4.89 -6.62 -5.05
C ASP A 69 -5.05 -6.44 -3.54
N ILE A 70 -5.96 -7.19 -2.92
CA ILE A 70 -6.20 -7.13 -1.47
C ILE A 70 -5.59 -8.37 -0.82
N HIS A 71 -4.65 -8.16 0.10
CA HIS A 71 -4.01 -9.22 0.87
C HIS A 71 -4.47 -9.17 2.33
N ILE A 72 -5.13 -10.25 2.75
CA ILE A 72 -5.60 -10.39 4.13
C ILE A 72 -4.48 -10.92 5.00
N LEU A 73 -4.10 -10.13 6.00
CA LEU A 73 -3.11 -10.48 7.01
C LEU A 73 -3.75 -11.30 8.13
N THR A 74 -2.98 -12.23 8.69
CA THR A 74 -3.47 -13.14 9.74
C THR A 74 -2.51 -13.22 10.92
N GLY A 75 -3.01 -13.52 12.12
CA GLY A 75 -2.20 -13.56 13.34
C GLY A 75 -1.73 -12.18 13.81
N ASP A 76 -0.74 -12.14 14.70
CA ASP A 76 -0.42 -10.90 15.45
C ASP A 76 0.73 -10.09 14.84
N ARG A 77 1.59 -10.72 14.03
CA ARG A 77 2.82 -10.11 13.48
C ARG A 77 2.60 -9.51 12.10
N HIS A 78 1.63 -8.60 12.01
CA HIS A 78 1.35 -7.85 10.78
C HIS A 78 2.55 -7.01 10.32
N ASP A 79 3.36 -6.53 11.26
CA ASP A 79 4.60 -5.81 10.98
C ASP A 79 5.59 -6.61 10.14
N LEU A 80 5.80 -7.87 10.49
CA LEU A 80 6.69 -8.77 9.75
C LEU A 80 6.08 -9.19 8.43
N GLN A 81 4.79 -9.50 8.39
CA GLN A 81 4.12 -9.89 7.14
C GLN A 81 4.18 -8.77 6.10
N LYS A 82 3.93 -7.52 6.50
CA LYS A 82 4.01 -6.36 5.59
C LYS A 82 5.45 -6.11 5.12
N ASP A 83 6.44 -6.27 5.99
CA ASP A 83 7.86 -6.16 5.64
C ASP A 83 8.29 -7.24 4.63
N GLU A 84 7.96 -8.50 4.90
CA GLU A 84 8.25 -9.62 4.00
C GLU A 84 7.56 -9.45 2.65
N PHE A 85 6.33 -8.94 2.63
CA PHE A 85 5.63 -8.64 1.39
C PHE A 85 6.41 -7.66 0.50
N VAL A 86 6.85 -6.53 1.07
CA VAL A 86 7.66 -5.54 0.33
C VAL A 86 9.01 -6.12 -0.12
N LYS A 87 9.67 -6.92 0.72
CA LYS A 87 10.93 -7.60 0.35
C LYS A 87 10.75 -8.50 -0.86
N ASN A 88 9.67 -9.28 -0.87
CA ASN A 88 9.37 -10.23 -1.95
C ASN A 88 9.05 -9.53 -3.28
N LEU A 89 8.48 -8.33 -3.24
CA LEU A 89 8.25 -7.51 -4.44
C LEU A 89 9.52 -6.85 -5.00
N GLY A 90 10.59 -6.77 -4.21
CA GLY A 90 11.78 -5.99 -4.56
C GLY A 90 11.64 -4.55 -4.05
N PRO A 91 12.21 -4.24 -2.88
CA PRO A 91 11.94 -2.98 -2.16
C PRO A 91 12.29 -1.73 -2.96
N ASP A 92 13.31 -1.79 -3.82
CA ASP A 92 13.78 -0.68 -4.65
C ASP A 92 12.73 -0.12 -5.63
N ARG A 93 11.62 -0.85 -5.83
CA ARG A 93 10.55 -0.52 -6.79
C ARG A 93 9.21 -0.21 -6.12
N VAL A 94 9.19 -0.14 -4.78
CA VAL A 94 7.97 -0.04 -3.98
C VAL A 94 7.83 1.37 -3.39
N ILE A 95 6.62 1.90 -3.51
CA ILE A 95 6.10 3.02 -2.69
C ILE A 95 5.26 2.40 -1.58
N ALA A 96 5.49 2.78 -0.32
CA ALA A 96 4.72 2.28 0.82
C ALA A 96 3.94 3.39 1.54
N TYR A 97 2.67 3.14 1.81
CA TYR A 97 1.83 3.97 2.67
C TYR A 97 1.42 3.22 3.93
N GLY A 98 1.49 3.91 5.06
CA GLY A 98 1.12 3.36 6.35
C GLY A 98 1.15 4.43 7.42
N ASN A 99 0.35 4.23 8.45
CA ASN A 99 0.19 5.16 9.56
C ASN A 99 0.41 4.45 10.92
N GLY A 100 0.20 3.14 10.98
CA GLY A 100 0.25 2.38 12.22
C GLY A 100 1.65 1.91 12.59
N ASN A 101 1.82 1.54 13.86
CA ASN A 101 3.06 0.89 14.33
C ASN A 101 3.32 -0.46 13.64
N ASN A 102 2.27 -1.12 13.13
CA ASN A 102 2.38 -2.32 12.30
C ASN A 102 2.92 -2.03 10.89
N ASP A 103 3.02 -0.78 10.44
CA ASP A 103 3.56 -0.44 9.12
C ASP A 103 5.06 -0.12 9.15
N ARG A 104 5.61 0.10 10.35
CA ARG A 104 6.97 0.65 10.54
C ARG A 104 8.08 -0.09 9.78
N LEU A 105 7.96 -1.42 9.66
CA LEU A 105 8.98 -2.23 8.98
C LEU A 105 8.84 -2.13 7.46
N MET A 106 7.61 -2.25 6.95
CA MET A 106 7.28 -2.01 5.55
C MET A 106 7.76 -0.64 5.07
N LEU A 107 7.45 0.41 5.84
CA LEU A 107 7.85 1.80 5.53
C LEU A 107 9.37 1.99 5.57
N LYS A 108 10.07 1.28 6.46
CA LYS A 108 11.54 1.31 6.53
C LYS A 108 12.19 0.60 5.35
N THR A 109 11.54 -0.45 4.84
CA THR A 109 12.08 -1.34 3.83
C THR A 109 11.80 -0.86 2.41
N ALA A 110 10.65 -0.23 2.16
CA ALA A 110 10.31 0.32 0.85
C ALA A 110 11.27 1.43 0.40
N ARG A 111 11.37 1.63 -0.91
CA ARG A 111 12.22 2.68 -1.48
C ARG A 111 11.68 4.07 -1.21
N ILE A 112 10.36 4.23 -1.35
CA ILE A 112 9.62 5.49 -1.20
C ILE A 112 8.52 5.31 -0.17
#